data_AF-N1M830-F1
#
_entry.id   AF-N1M830-F1
#
_cell.length_a   1.000
_cell.length_b   1.000
_cell.length_c   1.000
_cell.angle_alpha   90.00
_cell.angle_beta   90.00
_cell.angle_gamma   90.00
#
_symmetry.space_group_name_H-M   'P 1'
#
loop_
_entity.id
_entity.type
_entity.pdbx_description
1 polymer ?
#
loop_
_entity_poly.entity_id
_entity_poly.type
_entity_poly.pdbx_seq_one_letter_code
_entity_poly.pdbx_strand_id
1 'polypeptide(L)' 'MSDWVCRLVVSTESGDSPAQLHMVLRDDLTDAEVLARVLGLVHEFYGPGVQVDDLKPESWAQTRTASPVRSPGG' A
#
# COMPACT_ATOMS: atom_id res chain seq x y z
N MET A 1 4.19 -2.25 -15.66
CA MET A 1 4.44 -2.12 -14.22
C MET A 1 3.13 -2.45 -13.53
N SER A 2 3.19 -3.14 -12.40
CA SER A 2 2.02 -3.64 -11.68
C SER A 2 1.79 -2.78 -10.44
N ASP A 3 0.53 -2.41 -10.19
CA ASP A 3 0.16 -1.66 -9.00
C ASP A 3 -0.06 -2.62 -7.82
N TRP A 4 0.39 -2.23 -6.64
CA TRP A 4 0.29 -3.01 -5.42
C TRP A 4 -0.16 -2.14 -4.26
N VAL A 5 -0.93 -2.73 -3.36
CA VAL A 5 -1.32 -2.10 -2.10
C VAL A 5 -0.88 -2.98 -0.94
N CYS A 6 -0.23 -2.34 0.03
CA CYS A 6 0.21 -2.95 1.27
C CYS A 6 -0.50 -2.25 2.43
N ARG A 7 -1.16 -3.01 3.29
CA ARG A 7 -1.67 -2.54 4.57
C ARG A 7 -0.72 -2.97 5.66
N LEU A 8 -0.47 -2.06 6.59
CA LEU A 8 0.45 -2.26 7.68
C LEU A 8 -0.08 -1.61 8.95
N VAL A 9 0.38 -2.10 10.10
CA VAL A 9 0.06 -1.53 11.40
C VAL A 9 1.34 -0.93 11.98
N VAL A 10 1.33 0.38 12.20
CA VAL A 10 2.46 1.11 12.77
C VAL A 10 2.21 1.30 14.25
N SER A 11 3.06 0.70 15.09
CA SER A 11 3.02 0.95 16.53
C SER A 11 3.65 2.32 16.82
N THR A 12 2.85 3.24 17.32
CA THR A 12 3.27 4.57 17.74
C THR A 12 3.17 4.70 19.25
N GLU A 13 3.72 5.78 19.83
CA GLU A 13 3.58 6.08 21.27
C GLU A 13 2.11 6.21 21.71
N SER A 14 1.23 6.54 20.76
CA SER A 14 -0.22 6.66 20.95
C SER A 14 -0.99 5.35 20.73
N GLY A 15 -0.28 4.26 20.43
CA GLY A 15 -0.83 2.94 20.08
C GLY A 15 -0.68 2.57 18.60
N ASP A 16 -1.27 1.43 18.24
CA ASP A 16 -1.23 0.88 16.89
C ASP A 16 -2.14 1.68 15.93
N SER A 17 -1.55 2.17 14.84
CA SER A 17 -2.24 2.96 13.81
C SER A 17 -2.16 2.25 12.46
N PRO A 18 -3.29 2.02 11.77
CA PRO A 18 -3.27 1.43 10.43
C PRO A 18 -2.70 2.42 9.41
N ALA A 19 -1.90 1.90 8.49
CA ALA A 19 -1.34 2.64 7.36
C ALA A 19 -1.49 1.83 6.07
N GLN A 20 -1.54 2.54 4.94
CA GLN A 20 -1.66 1.94 3.62
C GLN A 20 -0.59 2.52 2.69
N LEU A 21 0.20 1.65 2.08
CA LEU A 21 1.25 1.98 1.14
C LEU A 21 0.85 1.52 -0.27
N HIS A 22 0.82 2.47 -1.18
CA HIS A 22 0.54 2.28 -2.60
C HIS A 22 1.85 2.26 -3.37
N MET A 23 2.10 1.21 -4.15
CA MET A 23 3.38 0.97 -4.81
C MET A 23 3.18 0.57 -6.25
N VAL A 24 4.15 0.93 -7.09
CA VAL A 24 4.24 0.47 -8.49
C VAL A 24 5.53 -0.32 -8.63
N LEU A 25 5.40 -1.61 -8.91
CA LEU A 25 6.51 -2.56 -9.02
C LEU A 25 6.64 -3.06 -10.46
N ARG A 26 7.76 -3.70 -10.78
CA ARG A 26 7.92 -4.32 -12.10
C ARG A 26 7.02 -5.56 -12.23
N ASP A 27 6.54 -5.84 -13.44
CA ASP A 27 5.60 -6.96 -13.69
C ASP A 27 6.27 -8.34 -13.68
N ASP A 28 7.61 -8.38 -13.80
CA ASP A 28 8.40 -9.60 -13.87
C ASP A 28 8.81 -10.14 -12.50
N LEU A 29 8.28 -9.56 -11.41
CA LEU A 29 8.55 -10.01 -10.05
C LEU A 29 7.60 -11.13 -9.64
N THR A 30 8.15 -12.15 -9.00
CA THR A 30 7.38 -13.16 -8.28
C THR A 30 6.79 -12.59 -6.99
N ASP A 31 5.75 -13.23 -6.45
CA ASP A 31 5.14 -12.82 -5.18
C ASP A 31 6.15 -12.74 -4.02
N ALA A 32 7.14 -13.64 -4.00
CA ALA A 32 8.21 -13.64 -3.00
C ALA A 32 9.15 -12.43 -3.14
N GLU A 33 9.50 -12.04 -4.37
CA GLU A 33 10.33 -10.86 -4.63
C GLU A 33 9.57 -9.57 -4.33
N VAL A 34 8.27 -9.52 -4.66
CA VAL A 34 7.36 -8.44 -4.28
C VAL A 34 7.35 -8.29 -2.76
N LEU A 35 7.09 -9.37 -2.02
CA LEU A 35 7.07 -9.35 -0.56
C LEU A 35 8.41 -8.88 0.03
N ALA A 36 9.54 -9.43 -0.45
CA ALA A 36 10.86 -9.03 0.03
C ALA A 36 11.13 -7.53 -0.20
N ARG A 37 10.70 -6.99 -1.34
CA ARG A 37 10.86 -5.57 -1.66
C ARG A 37 9.97 -4.68 -0.78
N VAL A 38 8.73 -5.09 -0.56
CA VAL A 38 7.78 -4.39 0.30
C VAL A 38 8.27 -4.37 1.75
N LEU A 39 8.72 -5.50 2.29
CA LEU A 39 9.30 -5.56 3.64
C LEU A 39 10.51 -4.65 3.79
N GLY A 40 11.39 -4.61 2.78
CA GLY A 40 12.52 -3.68 2.75
C GLY A 40 12.08 -2.22 2.85
N LEU A 41 11.09 -1.82 2.06
CA LEU A 41 10.54 -0.45 2.10
C LEU A 41 9.86 -0.15 3.45
N VAL A 42 9.01 -1.07 3.95
CA VAL A 42 8.31 -0.88 5.22
C VAL A 42 9.29 -0.71 6.37
N HIS A 43 10.35 -1.53 6.43
CA HIS A 43 11.37 -1.40 7.45
C HIS A 43 12.21 -0.12 7.31
N GLU A 44 12.46 0.34 6.08
CA GLU A 44 13.19 1.58 5.82
C GLU A 44 12.40 2.82 6.27
N PHE A 45 11.08 2.87 6.00
CA PHE A 45 10.25 4.04 6.29
C PHE A 45 9.62 4.04 7.68
N TYR A 46 9.23 2.88 8.19
CA TYR A 46 8.49 2.76 9.46
C TYR A 46 9.25 2.01 10.55
N GLY A 47 10.42 1.44 10.22
CA GLY A 47 11.26 0.71 11.15
C GLY A 47 11.00 -0.80 11.15
N PRO A 48 11.94 -1.59 11.70
CA PRO A 48 11.94 -3.05 11.60
C PRO A 48 10.85 -3.76 12.45
N GLY A 49 10.13 -3.03 13.29
CA GLY A 49 9.07 -3.58 14.14
C GLY A 49 7.69 -3.63 13.47
N VAL A 50 7.55 -3.06 12.27
CA VAL A 50 6.27 -2.92 11.60
C VAL A 50 5.90 -4.21 10.86
N GLN A 51 4.65 -4.64 11.04
CA GLN A 51 4.12 -5.82 10.38
C GLN A 51 3.24 -5.44 9.18
N VAL A 52 3.42 -6.21 8.10
CA VAL A 52 2.54 -6.17 6.92
C VAL A 52 1.34 -7.07 7.20
N ASP A 53 0.16 -6.48 7.17
CA ASP A 53 -1.13 -7.13 7.43
C ASP A 53 -1.71 -7.78 6.17
N ASP A 54 -1.67 -7.04 5.05
CA ASP A 54 -2.21 -7.48 3.76
C ASP A 54 -1.36 -6.90 2.62
N LEU A 55 -1.02 -7.74 1.64
CA LEU A 55 -0.30 -7.33 0.43
C LEU A 55 -0.98 -7.96 -0.77
N LYS A 56 -1.49 -7.13 -1.67
CA LYS A 56 -2.22 -7.59 -2.86
C LYS A 56 -1.95 -6.71 -4.07
N PRO A 57 -2.05 -7.28 -5.28
CA PRO A 57 -2.08 -6.48 -6.48
C PRO A 57 -3.31 -5.57 -6.45
N GLU A 58 -3.14 -4.33 -6.89
CA GLU A 58 -4.20 -3.35 -7.04
C GLU A 58 -4.32 -2.99 -8.53
N SER A 59 -5.48 -2.51 -8.97
CA SER A 59 -5.64 -1.99 -10.33
C SER A 59 -6.07 -0.54 -10.25
N TRP A 60 -5.13 0.39 -10.47
CA TRP A 60 -5.43 1.82 -10.40
C TRP A 60 -6.09 2.37 -11.66
N ALA A 61 -6.15 1.55 -12.72
CA ALA A 61 -6.87 1.87 -13.94
C ALA A 61 -8.37 2.14 -13.70
N GLN A 62 -8.96 1.58 -12.62
CA GLN A 62 -10.38 1.75 -12.30
C GLN A 62 -10.66 2.85 -11.24
N THR A 63 -9.70 3.19 -10.38
CA THR A 63 -9.91 4.17 -9.31
C THR A 63 -10.00 5.62 -9.82
N ARG A 64 -9.49 5.94 -11.02
CA ARG A 64 -9.65 7.28 -11.61
C ARG A 64 -11.03 7.58 -12.18
N THR A 65 -11.82 6.57 -12.53
CA THR A 65 -13.14 6.77 -13.16
C THR A 65 -14.25 6.95 -12.13
N ALA A 66 -14.03 6.53 -10.88
CA ALA A 66 -14.96 6.70 -9.78
C ALA A 66 -14.65 7.97 -8.95
N SER A 67 -14.51 9.11 -9.61
CA SER A 67 -14.80 10.39 -8.96
C SER A 67 -16.22 10.79 -9.36
N PRO A 68 -17.27 10.52 -8.56
CA PRO A 68 -18.44 11.37 -8.63
C PRO A 68 -17.95 12.75 -8.22
N VAL A 69 -17.77 13.62 -9.21
CA VAL A 69 -17.72 15.06 -8.98
C VAL A 69 -18.85 15.36 -8.00
N ARG A 70 -18.48 15.83 -6.81
CA ARG A 70 -19.41 16.36 -5.83
C ARG A 70 -20.17 17.46 -6.54
N SER A 71 -21.39 17.18 -7.01
CA SER A 71 -22.30 18.22 -7.49
C SER A 71 -22.41 19.25 -6.39
N PRO A 72 -22.02 20.52 -6.62
CA PRO A 72 -22.41 21.56 -5.69
C PRO A 72 -23.93 21.68 -5.83
N GLY A 73 -24.64 21.47 -4.71
CA GLY A 73 -26.04 21.87 -4.62
C GLY A 73 -26.14 23.38 -4.85
N GLY A 74 -27.13 23.79 -5.64
CA GLY A 74 -27.46 25.17 -5.96
C GLY A 74 -28.55 25.22 -7.03
#